data_AF-A0A932QZ28-F1
#
_entry.id   AF-A0A932QZ28-F1
#
_cell.length_a   1.000
_cell.length_b   1.000
_cell.length_c   1.000
_cell.angle_alpha   90.00
_cell.angle_beta   90.00
_cell.angle_gamma   90.00
#
_symmetry.space_group_name_H-M   'P 1'
#
loop_
_entity.id
_entity.type
_entity.pdbx_description
1 polymer ?
#
loop_
_entity_poly.entity_id
_entity_poly.type
_entity_poly.pdbx_seq_one_letter_code
_entity_poly.pdbx_strand_id
1 'polypeptide(L)'
;MESKPMNKGENKRMDLIHELARKYEPMIKGTVMKKFEVDPAELSLLLDDQAGVYLSKEERDTLCSFVLGKKNGHMYLVAAKIEDDGRSLCSFKCDIVS
;
A
#
# COMPACT_ATOMS: atom_id res chain seq x y z
N MET A 1 -9.58 -4.25 -27.63
CA MET A 1 -8.57 -3.70 -26.71
C MET A 1 -7.52 -4.77 -26.54
N GLU A 2 -6.36 -4.59 -27.16
CA GLU A 2 -5.24 -5.52 -27.06
C GLU A 2 -4.56 -5.31 -25.70
N SER A 3 -4.69 -6.29 -24.81
CA SER A 3 -3.89 -6.35 -23.58
C SER A 3 -2.44 -6.62 -23.98
N LYS A 4 -1.57 -5.60 -23.90
CA LYS A 4 -0.14 -5.79 -24.10
C LYS A 4 0.37 -6.83 -23.10
N PRO A 5 1.24 -7.77 -23.52
CA PRO A 5 1.81 -8.74 -22.60
C PRO A 5 2.68 -8.01 -21.57
N MET A 6 2.30 -8.07 -20.29
CA MET A 6 3.12 -7.61 -19.18
C MET A 6 4.45 -8.36 -19.21
N ASN A 7 5.54 -7.62 -19.06
CA ASN A 7 6.88 -8.16 -19.14
C ASN A 7 7.13 -9.07 -17.92
N LYS A 8 7.77 -10.23 -18.10
CA LYS A 8 7.93 -11.26 -17.04
C LYS A 8 8.66 -10.75 -15.78
N GLY A 9 9.41 -9.65 -15.89
CA GLY A 9 10.05 -8.95 -14.78
C GLY A 9 9.14 -8.01 -13.99
N GLU A 10 8.07 -7.49 -14.59
CA GLU A 10 7.11 -6.60 -13.94
C GLU A 10 6.21 -7.37 -12.96
N ASN A 11 5.81 -8.61 -13.31
CA ASN A 11 5.04 -9.48 -12.41
C ASN A 11 5.79 -9.77 -11.11
N LYS A 12 7.07 -10.19 -11.20
CA LYS A 12 7.89 -10.48 -10.01
C LYS A 12 8.04 -9.27 -9.09
N ARG A 13 8.11 -8.07 -9.66
CA ARG A 13 8.23 -6.83 -8.89
C ARG A 13 6.91 -6.49 -8.20
N MET A 14 5.77 -6.67 -8.86
CA MET A 14 4.47 -6.44 -8.24
C MET A 14 4.15 -7.46 -7.14
N ASP A 15 4.49 -8.73 -7.36
CA ASP A 15 4.36 -9.79 -6.34
C ASP A 15 5.13 -9.40 -5.07
N LEU A 16 6.38 -8.94 -5.21
CA LEU A 16 7.20 -8.47 -4.08
C LEU A 16 6.57 -7.29 -3.33
N ILE A 17 5.96 -6.35 -4.05
CA ILE A 17 5.33 -5.16 -3.47
C ILE A 17 4.07 -5.54 -2.68
N HIS A 18 3.27 -6.48 -3.20
CA HIS A 18 2.12 -7.03 -2.50
C HIS A 18 2.54 -7.83 -1.26
N GLU A 19 3.61 -8.63 -1.36
CA GLU A 19 4.20 -9.32 -0.21
C GLU A 19 4.69 -8.36 0.87
N LEU A 20 5.34 -7.26 0.47
CA LEU A 20 5.77 -6.21 1.40
C LEU A 20 4.58 -5.54 2.08
N ALA A 21 3.56 -5.15 1.34
CA ALA A 21 2.35 -4.55 1.92
C ALA A 21 1.66 -5.51 2.90
N ARG A 22 1.60 -6.81 2.56
CA ARG A 22 1.06 -7.85 3.45
C ARG A 22 1.89 -8.00 4.72
N LYS A 23 3.22 -8.08 4.60
CA LYS A 23 4.15 -8.18 5.73
C LYS A 23 4.02 -6.98 6.68
N TYR A 24 3.83 -5.79 6.13
CA TYR A 24 3.77 -4.53 6.87
C TYR A 24 2.34 -4.05 7.14
N GLU A 25 1.32 -4.87 6.89
CA GLU A 25 -0.09 -4.51 7.09
C GLU A 25 -0.37 -3.92 8.50
N PRO A 26 0.16 -4.48 9.61
CA PRO A 26 -0.04 -3.88 10.94
C PRO A 26 0.53 -2.47 11.07
N MET A 27 1.68 -2.18 10.43
CA MET A 27 2.29 -0.85 10.46
C MET A 27 1.54 0.13 9.55
N ILE A 28 1.07 -0.33 8.39
CA ILE A 28 0.24 0.44 7.46
C ILE A 28 -1.05 0.89 8.15
N LYS A 29 -1.79 -0.06 8.74
CA LYS A 29 -3.02 0.24 9.52
C LYS A 29 -2.72 1.09 10.74
N GLY A 30 -1.62 0.80 11.45
CA GLY A 30 -1.16 1.58 12.60
C GLY A 30 -0.84 3.04 12.24
N THR A 31 -0.42 3.32 11.02
CA THR A 31 -0.16 4.69 10.53
C THR A 31 -1.46 5.47 10.39
N VAL A 32 -2.50 4.85 9.83
CA VAL A 32 -3.85 5.43 9.73
C VAL A 32 -4.44 5.65 11.13
N MET A 33 -4.37 4.65 12.01
CA MET A 33 -4.82 4.76 13.41
C MET A 33 -4.19 5.96 14.12
N LYS A 34 -2.87 6.14 13.98
CA LYS A 34 -2.16 7.25 14.65
C LYS A 34 -2.58 8.63 14.15
N LYS A 35 -2.90 8.79 12.86
CA LYS A 35 -3.25 10.10 12.27
C LYS A 35 -4.75 10.42 12.40
N PHE A 36 -5.61 9.41 12.29
CA PHE A 36 -7.07 9.60 12.16
C PHE A 36 -7.88 8.96 13.29
N GLU A 37 -7.23 8.39 14.29
CA GLU A 37 -7.87 7.77 15.48
C GLU A 37 -8.88 6.66 15.14
N VAL A 38 -8.63 5.92 14.05
CA VAL A 38 -9.45 4.79 13.61
C VAL A 38 -8.88 3.48 14.15
N ASP A 39 -9.73 2.62 14.70
CA ASP A 39 -9.34 1.28 15.18
C ASP A 39 -8.79 0.44 14.00
N PRO A 40 -7.56 -0.13 14.09
CA PRO A 40 -7.01 -1.02 13.08
C PRO A 40 -7.91 -2.21 12.69
N ALA A 41 -8.78 -2.69 13.60
CA ALA A 41 -9.74 -3.75 13.30
C ALA A 41 -10.84 -3.29 12.31
N GLU A 42 -11.17 -2.00 12.35
CA GLU A 42 -12.12 -1.35 11.42
C GLU A 42 -11.46 -0.98 10.08
N LEU A 43 -10.15 -1.23 9.89
CA LEU A 43 -9.42 -0.96 8.66
C LEU A 43 -9.26 -2.22 7.80
N SER A 44 -9.36 -2.06 6.48
CA SER A 44 -9.10 -3.11 5.48
C SER A 44 -8.04 -2.64 4.50
N LEU A 45 -6.90 -3.34 4.43
CA LEU A 45 -5.92 -3.11 3.37
C LEU A 45 -6.42 -3.79 2.09
N LEU A 46 -6.42 -3.08 0.96
CA LEU A 46 -6.94 -3.60 -0.30
C LEU A 46 -5.89 -4.48 -1.03
N LEU A 47 -5.42 -5.54 -0.37
CA LEU A 47 -4.38 -6.43 -0.92
C LEU A 47 -4.87 -7.27 -2.12
N ASP A 48 -6.15 -7.61 -2.17
CA ASP A 48 -6.72 -8.47 -3.22
C ASP A 48 -7.00 -7.69 -4.52
N ASP A 49 -6.94 -6.36 -4.47
CA ASP A 49 -7.05 -5.50 -5.64
C ASP A 49 -5.64 -5.17 -6.17
N GLN A 50 -5.37 -5.44 -7.45
CA GLN A 50 -4.09 -5.09 -8.06
C GLN A 50 -3.81 -3.58 -8.03
N ALA A 51 -4.84 -2.74 -8.00
CA ALA A 51 -4.70 -1.30 -7.83
C ALA A 51 -4.58 -0.87 -6.36
N GLY A 52 -4.86 -1.77 -5.42
CA GLY A 52 -4.84 -1.52 -3.99
C GLY A 52 -3.44 -1.32 -3.41
N VAL A 53 -2.41 -1.87 -4.07
CA VAL A 53 -1.00 -1.67 -3.72
C VAL A 53 -0.16 -1.49 -4.99
N TYR A 54 0.63 -0.43 -5.04
CA TYR A 54 1.44 -0.07 -6.20
C TYR A 54 2.72 0.69 -5.82
N LEU A 55 3.62 0.87 -6.78
CA LEU A 55 4.77 1.76 -6.66
C LEU A 55 4.43 3.15 -7.20
N SER A 56 4.77 4.20 -6.43
CA SER A 56 4.64 5.57 -6.90
C SER A 56 5.44 5.79 -8.19
N LYS A 57 4.82 6.49 -9.15
CA LYS A 57 5.47 6.93 -10.39
C LYS A 57 6.27 8.22 -10.21
N GLU A 58 5.98 8.96 -9.14
CA GLU A 58 6.57 10.27 -8.85
C GLU A 58 7.73 10.15 -7.87
N GLU A 59 7.56 9.32 -6.83
CA GLU A 59 8.57 9.08 -5.81
C GLU A 59 9.20 7.69 -6.00
N ARG A 60 10.49 7.66 -6.32
CA ARG A 60 11.24 6.39 -6.41
C ARG A 60 11.15 5.60 -5.10
N ASP A 61 11.11 4.29 -5.27
CA ASP A 61 11.13 3.28 -4.20
C ASP A 61 10.10 3.59 -3.12
N THR A 62 8.91 4.01 -3.54
CA THR A 62 7.81 4.35 -2.63
C THR A 62 6.64 3.43 -2.93
N LEU A 63 6.31 2.58 -1.95
CA LEU A 63 5.14 1.73 -1.96
C LEU A 63 3.94 2.55 -1.49
N CYS A 64 2.87 2.51 -2.28
CA CYS A 64 1.59 3.12 -2.00
C CYS A 64 0.56 2.01 -1.78
N SER A 65 -0.26 2.14 -0.74
CA SER A 65 -1.33 1.21 -0.46
C SER A 65 -2.62 1.91 -0.02
N PHE A 66 -3.75 1.40 -0.51
CA PHE A 66 -5.07 1.87 -0.13
C PHE A 66 -5.62 1.07 1.05
N VAL A 67 -6.10 1.80 2.05
CA VAL A 67 -6.76 1.26 3.23
C VAL A 67 -8.19 1.82 3.27
N LEU A 68 -9.18 0.94 3.40
CA LEU A 68 -10.58 1.30 3.54
C LEU A 68 -11.00 1.24 5.02
N GLY A 69 -11.57 2.32 5.53
CA GLY A 69 -12.29 2.32 6.81
C GLY A 69 -13.67 1.70 6.64
N LYS A 70 -13.89 0.53 7.21
CA LYS A 70 -15.13 -0.25 7.05
C LYS A 70 -16.36 0.45 7.63
N LYS A 71 -16.16 1.32 8.62
CA LYS A 71 -17.24 1.98 9.36
C LYS A 71 -17.50 3.41 8.90
N ASN A 72 -16.44 4.19 8.70
CA ASN A 72 -16.55 5.58 8.25
C ASN A 72 -16.59 5.73 6.73
N GLY A 73 -16.30 4.65 5.97
CA GLY A 73 -16.32 4.64 4.52
C GLY A 73 -15.18 5.43 3.86
N HIS A 74 -14.20 5.92 4.63
CA HIS A 74 -13.09 6.69 4.08
C HIS A 74 -12.03 5.78 3.48
N MET A 75 -11.43 6.26 2.38
CA MET A 75 -10.27 5.65 1.78
C MET A 75 -9.02 6.44 2.18
N TYR A 76 -7.99 5.72 2.61
CA TYR A 76 -6.71 6.26 3.02
C TYR A 76 -5.63 5.76 2.08
N LEU A 77 -4.75 6.67 1.64
CA LEU A 77 -3.53 6.32 0.95
C LEU A 77 -2.39 6.32 1.98
N VAL A 78 -1.74 5.18 2.15
CA VAL A 78 -0.53 5.06 2.94
C VAL A 78 0.66 4.91 1.99
N ALA A 79 1.68 5.74 2.18
CA ALA A 79 2.92 5.65 1.44
C ALA A 79 4.08 5.32 2.38
N ALA A 80 4.97 4.43 1.96
CA ALA A 80 6.17 4.05 2.68
C ALA A 80 7.35 3.90 1.70
N LYS A 81 8.54 4.28 2.14
CA LYS A 81 9.78 4.10 1.38
C LYS A 81 10.25 2.65 1.52
N ILE A 82 10.68 2.07 0.42
CA ILE A 82 11.37 0.77 0.40
C ILE A 82 12.85 1.07 0.67
N GLU A 83 13.40 0.40 1.67
CA GLU A 83 14.81 0.49 2.04
C GLU A 83 15.72 -0.18 0.99
N ASP A 84 17.02 0.09 1.07
CA ASP A 84 18.03 -0.44 0.13
C ASP A 84 18.10 -1.98 0.12
N ASP A 85 17.61 -2.64 1.18
CA ASP A 85 17.51 -4.10 1.26
C ASP A 85 16.40 -4.69 0.36
N GLY A 86 15.52 -3.84 -0.18
CA GLY A 86 14.37 -4.21 -1.01
C GLY A 86 13.30 -5.04 -0.27
N ARG A 87 13.39 -5.14 1.06
CA ARG A 87 12.60 -6.05 1.92
C ARG A 87 12.00 -5.38 3.15
N SER A 88 12.36 -4.12 3.38
CA SER A 88 11.93 -3.32 4.51
C SER A 88 11.25 -2.04 4.06
N LEU A 89 10.28 -1.59 4.87
CA LEU A 89 9.55 -0.34 4.66
C LEU A 89 9.83 0.64 5.79
N CYS A 90 10.00 1.92 5.45
CA CYS A 90 10.20 3.02 6.40
C CYS A 90 9.39 4.26 6.01
N SER A 91 9.51 5.32 6.82
CA SER A 91 8.96 6.66 6.51
C SER A 91 7.46 6.65 6.16
N PHE A 92 6.66 5.90 6.91
CA PHE A 92 5.23 5.77 6.69
C PHE A 92 4.52 7.12 6.84
N LYS A 93 3.84 7.54 5.78
CA LYS A 93 2.95 8.71 5.75
C LYS A 93 1.58 8.26 5.26
N CYS A 94 0.51 8.89 5.71
CA CYS A 94 -0.82 8.60 5.20
C CYS A 94 -1.66 9.86 5.02
N ASP A 95 -2.60 9.81 4.09
CA ASP A 95 -3.63 10.83 3.93
C ASP A 95 -4.97 10.25 3.48
N ILE A 96 -6.04 11.04 3.60
CA ILE A 96 -7.36 10.69 3.05
C ILE A 96 -7.37 11.01 1.57
N VAL A 97 -7.90 10.07 0.78
CA VAL A 97 -8.14 10.21 -0.65
C VAL A 97 -9.65 10.29 -0.80
N SER A 98 -10.16 11.52 -0.90
CA SER A 98 -11.59 11.81 -1.05
C SER A 98 -12.09 11.50 -2.46
#